data_AF-A0A9E3W5I2-F1
#
_entry.id   AF-A0A9E3W5I2-F1
#
_cell.length_a   1.000
_cell.length_b   1.000
_cell.length_c   1.000
_cell.angle_alpha   90.00
_cell.angle_beta   90.00
_cell.angle_gamma   90.00
#
_symmetry.space_group_name_H-M   'P 1'
#
loop_
_entity.id
_entity.type
_entity.pdbx_description
1 polymer ?
#
loop_
_entity_poly.entity_id
_entity_poly.type
_entity_poly.pdbx_seq_one_letter_code
_entity_poly.pdbx_strand_id
1 'polypeptide(L)'
;MSKRRKSDLYTERQTVSLTPEQMRRLRELRSVRARKDGRLIYITDLIRDAVNYYLAAQEDLPGSRRAIAKGVEVKVDALDEKVETLTGTLNDFIERVTRRRGQ
;
A
#
# COMPACT_ATOMS: atom_id res chain seq x y z
N MET A 1 3.37 15.50 22.90
CA MET A 1 2.98 15.00 21.56
C MET A 1 4.08 15.31 20.56
N SER A 2 4.84 14.30 20.14
CA SER A 2 5.97 14.47 19.22
C SER A 2 5.47 14.77 17.80
N LYS A 3 5.77 15.96 17.27
CA LYS A 3 5.54 16.29 15.85
C LYS A 3 6.50 15.43 15.02
N ARG A 4 5.96 14.40 14.37
CA ARG A 4 6.67 13.58 13.37
C ARG A 4 7.30 14.54 12.35
N ARG A 5 8.63 14.66 12.33
CA ARG A 5 9.37 15.42 11.30
C ARG A 5 9.00 14.77 9.96
N LYS A 6 8.36 15.53 9.06
CA LYS A 6 8.22 15.11 7.67
C LYS A 6 9.63 14.83 7.17
N SER A 7 9.93 13.59 6.82
CA SER A 7 11.20 13.25 6.17
C SER A 7 11.37 14.22 5.00
N ASP A 8 12.52 14.89 4.91
CA ASP A 8 12.92 15.64 3.73
C ASP A 8 12.98 14.63 2.58
N LEU A 9 11.86 14.50 1.87
CA LEU A 9 11.75 13.65 0.71
C LEU A 9 12.55 14.36 -0.38
N TYR A 10 13.62 13.70 -0.84
CA TYR A 10 14.40 14.17 -1.97
C TYR A 10 13.45 14.47 -3.13
N THR A 11 13.45 15.74 -3.58
CA THR A 11 12.56 16.21 -4.64
C THR A 11 13.41 16.71 -5.80
N GLU A 12 13.58 15.86 -6.82
CA GLU A 12 14.24 16.25 -8.07
C GLU A 12 13.20 16.83 -9.04
N ARG A 13 13.57 17.91 -9.75
CA ARG A 13 12.76 18.45 -10.83
C ARG A 13 13.17 17.79 -12.13
N GLN A 14 12.24 17.06 -12.73
CA GLN A 14 12.44 16.42 -14.02
C GLN A 14 11.58 17.11 -15.09
N THR A 15 12.16 17.29 -16.26
CA THR A 15 11.47 17.82 -17.44
C THR A 15 11.20 16.66 -18.38
N VAL A 16 9.93 16.50 -18.79
CA VAL A 16 9.52 15.43 -19.69
C VAL A 16 8.91 16.06 -20.94
N SER A 17 9.41 15.64 -22.10
CA SER A 17 8.83 16.02 -23.39
C SER A 17 7.63 15.12 -23.69
N LEU A 18 6.51 15.72 -24.06
CA LEU A 18 5.28 15.02 -24.41
C LEU A 18 4.93 15.28 -25.86
N THR A 19 4.40 14.27 -26.53
CA THR A 19 3.90 14.44 -27.89
C THR A 19 2.67 15.37 -27.90
N PRO A 20 2.36 16.03 -29.02
CA PRO A 20 1.17 16.88 -29.13
C PRO A 20 -0.12 16.12 -28.76
N GLU A 21 -0.19 14.84 -29.14
CA GLU A 21 -1.33 13.98 -28.85
C GLU A 21 -1.46 13.66 -27.35
N GLN A 22 -0.34 13.36 -26.67
CA GLN A 22 -0.34 13.15 -25.22
C GLN A 22 -0.79 14.42 -24.49
N MET A 23 -0.31 15.59 -24.92
CA MET A 23 -0.73 16.87 -24.35
C MET A 23 -2.21 17.18 -24.58
N ARG A 24 -2.75 16.84 -25.76
CA ARG A 24 -4.18 16.97 -26.05
C ARG A 24 -5.01 16.13 -25.07
N ARG A 25 -4.68 14.85 -24.92
CA ARG A 25 -5.37 13.94 -24.00
C ARG A 25 -5.27 14.38 -22.53
N LEU A 26 -4.12 14.88 -22.10
CA LEU A 26 -3.95 15.40 -20.73
C LEU A 26 -4.82 16.63 -20.47
N ARG A 27 -4.98 17.53 -21.46
CA ARG A 27 -5.87 18.69 -21.33
C ARG A 27 -7.34 18.29 -21.27
N GLU A 28 -7.75 17.31 -22.08
CA GLU A 28 -9.10 16.74 -22.04
C GLU A 28 -9.39 16.09 -20.69
N LEU A 29 -8.48 15.22 -20.22
CA LEU A 29 -8.58 14.56 -18.92
C LEU A 29 -8.67 15.58 -17.78
N ARG A 30 -7.84 16.62 -17.81
CA ARG A 30 -7.90 17.73 -16.85
C ARG A 30 -9.28 18.39 -16.84
N SER A 31 -9.86 18.67 -18.01
CA SER A 31 -11.18 19.31 -18.12
C SER A 31 -12.27 18.45 -17.49
N VAL A 32 -12.30 17.15 -17.81
CA VAL A 32 -13.28 16.21 -17.26
C VAL A 32 -13.14 16.10 -15.75
N ARG A 33 -11.91 15.98 -15.25
CA ARG A 33 -11.63 15.76 -13.82
C ARG A 33 -11.88 17.03 -13.00
N ALA A 34 -11.56 18.21 -13.54
CA ALA A 34 -11.86 19.49 -12.90
C ALA A 34 -13.38 19.71 -12.76
N ARG A 35 -14.17 19.30 -13.75
CA ARG A 35 -15.65 19.33 -13.68
C ARG A 35 -16.20 18.38 -12.64
N LYS A 36 -15.64 17.16 -12.55
CA LYS A 36 -16.08 16.14 -11.61
C LYS A 36 -15.78 16.50 -10.16
N ASP A 37 -14.55 16.93 -9.88
CA ASP A 37 -14.06 17.13 -8.52
C ASP A 37 -14.25 18.58 -8.04
N GLY A 38 -14.66 19.49 -8.93
CA GLY A 38 -14.88 20.91 -8.61
C GLY A 38 -13.61 21.66 -8.21
N ARG A 39 -12.43 21.15 -8.58
CA ARG A 39 -11.12 21.67 -8.16
C ARG A 39 -10.23 21.98 -9.37
N LEU A 40 -9.31 22.91 -9.17
CA LEU A 40 -8.23 23.18 -10.11
C LEU A 40 -7.25 22.00 -10.09
N ILE A 41 -7.09 21.36 -11.25
CA ILE A 41 -6.17 20.23 -11.46
C ILE A 41 -5.10 20.68 -12.43
N TYR A 42 -3.83 20.48 -12.07
CA TYR A 42 -2.71 20.77 -12.96
C TYR A 42 -2.32 19.54 -13.77
N ILE A 43 -1.71 19.76 -14.93
CA ILE A 43 -1.19 18.66 -15.77
C ILE A 43 -0.13 17.86 -15.01
N THR A 44 0.66 18.52 -14.16
CA THR A 44 1.66 17.87 -13.31
C THR A 44 1.04 16.87 -12.34
N ASP A 45 -0.17 17.14 -11.84
CA ASP A 45 -0.87 16.21 -10.93
C ASP A 45 -1.32 14.97 -11.69
N LEU A 46 -1.82 15.14 -12.92
CA LEU A 46 -2.18 14.03 -13.79
C LEU A 46 -0.98 13.16 -14.17
N ILE A 47 0.18 13.79 -14.43
CA ILE A 47 1.42 13.06 -14.71
C ILE A 47 1.86 12.27 -13.48
N ARG A 48 1.81 12.89 -12.28
CA ARG A 48 2.15 12.21 -11.04
C ARG A 48 1.24 11.02 -10.78
N ASP A 49 -0.06 11.18 -10.98
CA ASP A 49 -1.04 10.08 -10.89
C ASP A 49 -0.69 8.97 -11.86
N ALA A 50 -0.44 9.29 -13.13
CA ALA A 50 -0.12 8.29 -14.16
C ALA A 50 1.15 7.51 -13.82
N VAL A 51 2.20 8.18 -13.34
CA VAL A 51 3.42 7.52 -12.87
C VAL A 51 3.12 6.62 -11.66
N ASN A 52 2.35 7.11 -10.69
CA ASN A 52 1.95 6.29 -9.55
C ASN A 52 1.15 5.04 -9.97
N TYR A 53 0.22 5.18 -10.92
CA TYR A 53 -0.52 4.05 -11.47
C TYR A 53 0.39 3.07 -12.19
N TYR A 54 1.31 3.56 -13.01
CA TYR A 54 2.28 2.73 -13.71
C TYR A 54 3.13 1.93 -12.72
N LEU A 55 3.72 2.59 -11.72
CA LEU A 55 4.56 1.96 -10.71
C LEU A 55 3.76 1.00 -9.81
N ALA A 56 2.49 1.29 -9.52
CA ALA A 56 1.63 0.40 -8.75
C ALA A 56 1.22 -0.86 -9.53
N ALA A 57 1.13 -0.77 -10.85
CA ALA A 57 0.82 -1.89 -11.72
C ALA A 57 2.01 -2.85 -11.93
N GLN A 58 3.23 -2.39 -11.70
CA GLN A 58 4.40 -3.26 -11.76
C GLN A 58 4.45 -4.18 -10.53
N GLU A 59 4.49 -5.49 -10.78
CA GLU A 59 4.44 -6.51 -9.73
C GLU A 59 5.75 -6.59 -8.92
N ASP A 60 6.89 -6.27 -9.55
CA ASP A 60 8.25 -6.43 -9.00
C ASP A 60 8.93 -5.12 -8.57
N LEU A 61 8.16 -4.12 -8.11
CA LEU A 61 8.76 -2.90 -7.57
C LEU A 61 9.04 -3.05 -6.06
N PRO A 62 10.31 -3.19 -5.62
CA PRO A 62 10.64 -3.29 -4.20
C PRO A 62 10.20 -2.00 -3.49
N GLY A 63 9.37 -2.16 -2.45
CA GLY A 63 8.78 -1.03 -1.71
C GLY A 63 7.44 -0.51 -2.26
N SER A 64 6.88 -1.12 -3.32
CA SER A 64 5.51 -0.79 -3.75
C SER A 64 4.48 -1.18 -2.68
N ARG A 65 3.33 -0.49 -2.65
CA ARG A 65 2.23 -0.85 -1.72
C ARG A 65 1.79 -2.30 -1.87
N ARG A 66 1.86 -2.87 -3.08
CA ARG A 66 1.50 -4.25 -3.36
C ARG A 66 2.56 -5.23 -2.85
N ALA A 67 3.85 -4.91 -3.00
CA ALA A 67 4.94 -5.69 -2.41
C ALA A 67 4.88 -5.67 -0.87
N ILE A 68 4.52 -4.52 -0.28
CA ILE A 68 4.27 -4.40 1.16
C ILE A 68 3.04 -5.21 1.56
N ALA A 69 1.94 -5.13 0.81
CA ALA A 69 0.73 -5.90 1.09
C ALA A 69 1.01 -7.41 1.05
N LYS A 70 1.66 -7.91 0.00
CA LYS A 70 2.09 -9.31 -0.10
C LYS A 70 3.01 -9.71 1.06
N GLY A 71 3.95 -8.85 1.45
CA GLY A 71 4.81 -9.09 2.62
C GLY A 71 4.08 -9.03 3.96
N VAL A 72 2.96 -8.31 4.05
CA VAL A 72 2.09 -8.26 5.24
C VAL A 72 1.19 -9.49 5.28
N GLU A 73 0.59 -9.90 4.16
CA GLU A 73 -0.20 -11.13 4.03
C GLU A 73 0.59 -12.35 4.52
N VAL A 74 1.81 -12.55 3.98
CA VAL A 74 2.69 -13.65 4.42
C VAL A 74 3.01 -13.60 5.91
N LYS A 75 3.13 -12.40 6.49
CA LYS A 75 3.39 -12.25 7.94
C LYS A 75 2.15 -12.50 8.80
N VAL A 76 0.96 -12.21 8.28
CA VAL A 76 -0.31 -12.50 8.94
C VAL A 76 -0.56 -14.00 8.91
N ASP A 77 -0.35 -14.67 7.77
CA ASP A 77 -0.47 -16.12 7.66
C ASP A 77 0.46 -16.84 8.64
N ALA A 78 1.73 -16.39 8.73
CA ALA A 78 2.69 -16.92 9.70
C ALA A 78 2.36 -16.59 11.16
N LEU A 79 1.54 -15.56 11.41
CA LEU A 79 1.06 -15.22 12.75
C LEU A 79 -0.11 -16.14 13.13
N ASP A 80 -1.04 -16.37 12.21
CA ASP A 80 -2.19 -17.25 12.41
C ASP A 80 -1.74 -18.68 12.70
N GLU A 81 -0.76 -19.20 11.96
CA GLU A 81 -0.17 -20.53 12.22
C GLU A 81 0.43 -20.65 13.64
N LYS A 82 1.08 -19.58 14.13
CA LYS A 82 1.64 -19.55 15.49
C LYS A 82 0.55 -19.49 16.56
N VAL A 83 -0.51 -18.72 16.31
CA VAL A 83 -1.67 -18.63 17.22
C VAL A 83 -2.36 -19.98 17.32
N GLU A 84 -2.54 -20.67 16.20
CA GLU A 84 -3.13 -22.01 16.17
C GLU A 84 -2.27 -23.02 16.95
N THR A 85 -0.95 -22.99 16.74
CA THR A 85 0.00 -23.84 17.49
C THR A 85 -0.04 -23.56 19.01
N LEU A 86 -0.06 -22.29 19.41
CA LEU A 86 -0.17 -21.89 20.82
C LEU A 86 -1.51 -22.32 21.43
N THR A 87 -2.59 -22.19 20.67
CA THR A 87 -3.94 -22.60 21.10
C THR A 87 -4.01 -24.11 21.32
N GLY A 88 -3.43 -24.91 20.42
CA GLY A 88 -3.31 -26.36 20.59
C GLY A 88 -2.51 -26.73 21.85
N THR A 89 -1.34 -26.10 22.01
CA THR A 89 -0.47 -26.34 23.19
C THR A 89 -1.17 -26.00 24.51
N LEU A 90 -1.95 -24.92 24.52
CA LEU A 90 -2.72 -24.50 25.69
C LEU A 90 -3.85 -25.50 26.00
N ASN A 91 -4.58 -25.96 24.98
CA ASN A 91 -5.62 -26.97 25.15
C ASN A 91 -5.05 -28.28 25.71
N ASP A 92 -3.94 -28.76 25.17
CA ASP A 92 -3.26 -29.97 25.67
C ASP A 92 -2.81 -29.81 27.13
N PHE A 93 -2.31 -28.62 27.50
CA PHE A 93 -1.95 -28.32 28.88
C PHE A 93 -3.18 -28.33 29.80
N ILE A 94 -4.28 -27.69 29.38
CA ILE A 94 -5.54 -27.66 30.15
C ILE A 94 -6.09 -29.08 30.33
N GLU A 95 -6.10 -29.91 29.28
CA GLU A 95 -6.52 -31.31 29.38
C GLU A 95 -5.65 -32.10 30.37
N ARG A 96 -4.33 -31.90 30.31
CA ARG A 96 -3.38 -32.60 31.20
C ARG A 96 -3.55 -32.18 32.66
N VAL A 97 -3.83 -30.91 32.93
CA VAL A 97 -4.04 -30.39 34.29
C VAL A 97 -5.42 -30.76 34.83
N THR A 98 -6.47 -30.74 33.99
CA THR A 98 -7.83 -31.11 34.40
C THR A 98 -7.97 -32.61 34.63
N ARG A 99 -7.35 -33.48 33.80
CA ARG A 99 -7.29 -34.94 34.06
C ARG A 99 -6.63 -35.29 35.39
N ARG A 100 -5.60 -34.55 35.81
CA ARG A 100 -4.93 -34.78 37.10
C ARG A 100 -5.76 -34.42 38.33
N ARG A 101 -6.83 -33.63 38.20
CA ARG A 101 -7.68 -33.20 39.33
C ARG A 101 -8.96 -34.05 39.49
N GLY A 102 -9.26 -34.92 38.53
CA GLY A 102 -10.45 -35.78 38.54
C GLY A 102 -10.20 -37.24 38.96
N GLN A 103 -8.98 -37.57 39.41
CA GLN A 103 -8.63 -38.83 40.07
C GLN A 103 -8.30 -38.58 41.53
#